data_AF-V6L3S9-F1
#
_entry.id   AF-V6L3S9-F1
#
_cell.length_a   1.000
_cell.length_b   1.000
_cell.length_c   1.000
_cell.angle_alpha   90.00
_cell.angle_beta   90.00
_cell.angle_gamma   90.00
#
_symmetry.space_group_name_H-M   'P 1'
#
loop_
_entity.id
_entity.type
_entity.pdbx_description
1 polymer ?
#
loop_
_entity_poly.entity_id
_entity_poly.type
_entity_poly.pdbx_seq_one_letter_code
_entity_poly.pdbx_strand_id
1 'polypeptide(L)'
;MQIGSVKQFYSPSCGENYGYVWVWQGFRDTHDDYDVSVGVFSYDRDAVVGKRTWLDTNGKEFWSDPAATTNECTAAVGMVRAAGDPLPSQAAGSKRC
;
A
#
# COMPACT_ATOMS: atom_id res chain seq x y z
N MET A 1 -10.04 -13.47 -8.91
CA MET A 1 -10.14 -13.26 -7.46
C MET A 1 -9.69 -11.84 -7.13
N GLN A 2 -10.32 -11.14 -6.19
CA GLN A 2 -9.81 -9.85 -5.70
C GLN A 2 -8.82 -10.09 -4.56
N ILE A 3 -7.66 -9.42 -4.62
CA ILE A 3 -6.58 -9.62 -3.64
C ILE A 3 -6.76 -8.68 -2.44
N GLY A 4 -7.03 -7.40 -2.70
CA GLY A 4 -7.10 -6.40 -1.66
C GLY A 4 -7.58 -5.06 -2.17
N SER A 5 -7.44 -4.03 -1.33
CA SER A 5 -7.73 -2.63 -1.64
C SER A 5 -6.60 -1.73 -1.18
N VAL A 6 -6.34 -0.67 -1.94
CA VAL A 6 -5.33 0.34 -1.63
C VAL A 6 -6.02 1.70 -1.44
N LYS A 7 -5.67 2.44 -0.38
CA LYS A 7 -6.22 3.76 -0.08
C LYS A 7 -5.15 4.69 0.46
N GLN A 8 -5.35 6.00 0.27
CA GLN A 8 -4.52 7.05 0.88
C GLN A 8 -5.31 7.74 1.99
N PHE A 9 -4.67 7.89 3.14
CA PHE A 9 -5.21 8.65 4.28
C PHE A 9 -4.30 9.84 4.59
N TYR A 10 -4.91 10.93 5.03
CA TYR A 10 -4.21 12.12 5.51
C TYR A 10 -4.46 12.24 7.01
N SER A 11 -3.39 12.46 7.80
CA SER A 11 -3.50 12.74 9.24
C SER A 11 -3.37 14.25 9.48
N PRO A 12 -4.44 14.95 9.90
CA PRO A 12 -4.36 16.38 10.20
C PRO A 12 -3.44 16.71 11.38
N SER A 13 -3.28 15.80 12.35
CA SER A 13 -2.43 16.01 13.52
C SER A 13 -0.94 15.83 13.23
N CYS A 14 -0.60 14.92 12.31
CA CYS A 14 0.79 14.71 11.89
C CYS A 14 1.18 15.62 10.71
N GLY A 15 0.21 16.05 9.90
CA GLY A 15 0.48 16.79 8.66
C GLY A 15 1.12 15.91 7.59
N GLU A 16 0.71 14.64 7.48
CA GLU A 16 1.35 13.64 6.62
C GLU A 16 0.33 12.72 5.93
N ASN A 17 0.71 12.21 4.76
CA ASN A 17 -0.05 11.20 4.01
C ASN A 17 0.44 9.79 4.38
N TYR A 18 -0.46 8.82 4.31
CA TYR A 18 -0.19 7.42 4.56
C TYR A 18 -0.85 6.56 3.48
N GLY A 19 -0.11 5.59 2.97
CA GLY A 19 -0.64 4.52 2.15
C GLY A 19 -1.21 3.41 3.02
N TYR A 20 -2.29 2.79 2.55
CA TYR A 20 -2.98 1.72 3.26
C TYR A 20 -3.31 0.58 2.30
N VAL A 21 -3.04 -0.65 2.73
CA VAL A 21 -3.45 -1.89 2.05
C VAL A 21 -4.32 -2.72 3.00
N TRP A 22 -5.46 -3.17 2.47
CA TRP A 22 -6.27 -4.22 3.10
C TRP A 22 -6.29 -5.46 2.20
N VAL A 23 -5.91 -6.61 2.74
CA VAL A 23 -5.93 -7.90 2.02
C VAL A 23 -7.24 -8.62 2.31
N TRP A 24 -8.01 -8.89 1.26
CA TRP A 24 -9.35 -9.45 1.38
C TRP A 24 -9.33 -10.88 1.89
N GLN A 25 -10.36 -11.25 2.64
CA GLN A 25 -10.48 -12.59 3.22
C GLN A 25 -10.41 -13.69 2.15
N GLY A 26 -11.10 -13.56 1.02
CA GLY A 26 -11.07 -14.59 -0.03
C GLY A 26 -9.67 -14.88 -0.60
N PHE A 27 -8.76 -13.90 -0.59
CA PHE A 27 -7.36 -14.14 -0.95
C PHE A 27 -6.62 -14.89 0.17
N ARG A 28 -6.79 -14.45 1.42
CA ARG A 28 -6.16 -15.07 2.60
C ARG A 28 -6.66 -16.47 2.90
N ASP A 29 -7.87 -16.82 2.47
CA ASP A 29 -8.42 -18.17 2.61
C ASP A 29 -7.73 -19.19 1.68
N THR A 30 -6.96 -18.73 0.68
CA THR A 30 -6.28 -19.57 -0.32
C THR A 30 -4.76 -19.41 -0.34
N HIS A 31 -4.22 -18.47 0.44
CA HIS A 31 -2.78 -18.16 0.50
C HIS A 31 -2.39 -17.94 1.96
N ASP A 32 -1.56 -18.85 2.48
CA ASP A 32 -1.12 -18.85 3.89
C ASP A 32 -0.11 -17.74 4.18
N ASP A 33 0.73 -17.40 3.20
CA ASP A 33 1.78 -16.38 3.30
C ASP A 33 1.93 -15.56 2.01
N TYR A 34 2.28 -14.29 2.20
CA TYR A 34 2.50 -13.33 1.12
C TYR A 34 3.36 -12.17 1.56
N ASP A 35 4.02 -11.52 0.60
CA ASP A 35 4.71 -10.26 0.81
C ASP A 35 3.76 -9.10 0.53
N VAL A 36 3.82 -8.06 1.35
CA VAL A 36 3.06 -6.82 1.14
C VAL A 36 4.02 -5.64 1.16
N SER A 37 3.85 -4.70 0.23
CA SER A 37 4.43 -3.37 0.38
C SER A 37 3.41 -2.27 0.13
N VAL A 38 3.51 -1.18 0.87
CA VAL A 38 2.62 -0.03 0.73
C VAL A 38 3.40 1.27 0.92
N GLY A 39 3.03 2.30 0.16
CA GLY A 39 3.62 3.63 0.23
C GLY A 39 2.72 4.68 -0.41
N VAL A 40 3.24 5.89 -0.52
CA VAL A 40 2.60 7.00 -1.23
C VAL A 40 3.47 7.37 -2.42
N PHE A 41 2.95 7.25 -3.63
CA PHE A 41 3.60 7.78 -4.82
C PHE A 41 3.37 9.28 -4.90
N SER A 42 4.44 10.06 -4.95
CA SER A 42 4.42 11.49 -5.22
C SER A 42 4.67 11.72 -6.71
N TYR A 43 3.72 12.36 -7.38
CA TYR A 43 3.86 12.74 -8.79
C TYR A 43 4.84 13.91 -8.97
N ASP A 44 4.98 14.76 -7.97
CA ASP A 44 5.92 15.89 -7.97
C ASP A 44 7.37 15.43 -7.84
N ARG A 45 7.60 14.33 -7.11
CA ARG A 45 8.94 13.75 -6.89
C ARG A 45 9.26 12.57 -7.81
N ASP A 46 8.26 12.09 -8.56
CA ASP A 46 8.33 10.86 -9.36
C ASP A 46 8.87 9.65 -8.56
N ALA A 47 8.39 9.49 -7.32
CA ALA A 47 8.92 8.50 -6.38
C ALA A 47 7.88 8.00 -5.37
N VAL A 48 8.06 6.75 -4.92
CA VAL A 48 7.32 6.21 -3.77
C VAL A 48 8.03 6.61 -2.47
N VAL A 49 7.31 7.31 -1.60
CA VAL A 49 7.76 7.75 -0.29
C VAL A 49 7.00 7.04 0.82
N GLY A 50 7.59 6.98 2.02
CA GLY A 50 7.01 6.28 3.17
C GLY A 50 6.81 4.78 2.95
N LYS A 51 7.52 4.18 1.98
CA LYS A 51 7.34 2.77 1.64
C LYS A 51 7.71 1.88 2.81
N ARG A 52 6.80 0.97 3.16
CA ARG A 52 7.05 -0.12 4.12
C ARG A 52 6.73 -1.47 3.49
N THR A 53 7.48 -2.50 3.87
CA THR A 53 7.35 -3.86 3.36
C THR A 53 7.28 -4.87 4.51
N TRP A 54 6.43 -5.89 4.36
CA TRP A 54 6.36 -7.08 5.20
C TRP A 54 6.58 -8.28 4.29
N LEU A 55 7.42 -9.20 4.75
CA LEU A 55 7.70 -10.45 4.05
C LEU A 55 7.05 -11.59 4.84
N ASP A 56 6.60 -12.62 4.13
CA ASP A 56 6.05 -13.84 4.75
C ASP A 56 5.00 -13.52 5.84
N THR A 57 3.95 -12.80 5.45
CA THR A 57 2.88 -12.38 6.35
C THR A 57 1.54 -12.95 5.93
N ASN A 58 0.66 -13.11 6.92
CA ASN A 58 -0.76 -13.47 6.76
C ASN A 58 -1.70 -12.35 7.27
N GLY A 59 -1.13 -11.16 7.52
CA GLY A 59 -1.84 -10.01 8.05
C GLY A 59 -2.88 -9.45 7.07
N LYS A 60 -3.96 -8.89 7.58
CA LYS A 60 -5.03 -8.31 6.75
C LYS A 60 -4.86 -6.82 6.48
N GLU A 61 -4.07 -6.12 7.28
CA GLU A 61 -4.04 -4.66 7.34
C GLU A 61 -2.59 -4.15 7.42
N PHE A 62 -2.25 -3.22 6.52
CA PHE A 62 -0.90 -2.68 6.41
C PHE A 62 -0.92 -1.18 6.14
N TRP A 63 -0.09 -0.46 6.89
CA TRP A 63 0.05 0.99 6.84
C TRP A 63 1.48 1.36 6.50
N SER A 64 1.65 2.24 5.52
CA SER A 64 2.94 2.78 5.16
C SER A 64 3.54 3.60 6.31
N ASP A 65 4.82 3.90 6.20
CA ASP A 65 5.42 4.95 7.02
C ASP A 65 4.86 6.33 6.59
N PRO A 66 4.93 7.34 7.47
CA PRO A 66 4.49 8.68 7.13
C PRO A 66 5.20 9.26 5.89
N ALA A 67 4.42 9.93 5.05
CA ALA A 67 4.91 10.66 3.88
C ALA A 67 4.61 12.16 4.03
N ALA A 68 5.65 12.95 4.21
CA ALA A 68 5.58 14.42 4.22
C ALA A 68 5.37 14.98 2.79
N THR A 69 4.17 14.79 2.26
CA THR A 69 3.77 15.11 0.86
C THR A 69 2.41 15.81 0.78
N THR A 70 2.02 16.54 1.82
CA THR A 70 0.70 17.20 1.92
C THR A 70 0.45 18.28 0.88
N ASN A 71 1.51 18.89 0.36
CA ASN A 71 1.46 19.90 -0.69
C ASN A 71 1.76 19.33 -2.08
N GLU A 72 1.69 18.01 -2.25
CA GLU A 72 2.05 17.31 -3.49
C GLU A 72 0.87 16.50 -4.01
N CYS A 73 0.82 16.38 -5.33
CA CYS A 73 -0.05 15.43 -5.97
C CYS A 73 0.43 14.02 -5.63
N THR A 74 -0.45 13.22 -5.01
CA THR A 74 -0.08 11.90 -4.47
C THR A 74 -1.14 10.84 -4.73
N ALA A 75 -0.73 9.57 -4.71
CA ALA A 75 -1.63 8.44 -4.65
C ALA A 75 -1.00 7.33 -3.79
N ALA A 76 -1.79 6.65 -2.96
CA ALA A 76 -1.31 5.45 -2.29
C ALA A 76 -1.05 4.35 -3.32
N VAL A 77 0.03 3.60 -3.13
CA VAL A 77 0.38 2.44 -3.94
C VAL A 77 0.60 1.24 -3.04
N GLY A 78 0.16 0.08 -3.50
CA GLY A 78 0.25 -1.17 -2.76
C GLY A 78 0.60 -2.34 -3.67
N MET A 79 1.37 -3.28 -3.14
CA MET A 79 1.74 -4.52 -3.80
C MET A 79 1.50 -5.70 -2.86
N VAL A 80 0.99 -6.80 -3.40
CA VAL A 80 0.82 -8.08 -2.70
C VAL A 80 1.34 -9.19 -3.60
N ARG A 81 2.20 -10.06 -3.07
CA ARG A 81 2.76 -11.21 -3.79
C ARG A 81 2.57 -12.47 -2.95
N ALA A 82 1.80 -13.43 -3.43
CA ALA A 82 1.70 -14.72 -2.77
C ALA A 82 3.04 -15.46 -2.83
N ALA A 83 3.29 -16.34 -1.86
CA ALA A 83 4.42 -17.25 -1.93
C ALA A 83 4.35 -18.10 -3.22
N GLY A 84 5.51 -18.25 -3.87
CA GLY A 84 5.61 -18.95 -5.15
C GLY A 84 5.25 -18.11 -6.38
N ASP A 85 4.56 -16.98 -6.23
CA ASP A 85 4.28 -16.11 -7.37
C ASP A 85 5.56 -15.39 -7.85
N PRO A 86 5.80 -15.39 -9.18
CA PRO A 86 6.99 -14.74 -9.75
C PRO A 86 6.90 -13.21 -9.73
N LEU A 87 5.69 -12.64 -9.67
CA LEU A 87 5.46 -11.20 -9.74
C LEU A 87 4.38 -10.76 -8.73
N PRO A 88 4.52 -9.55 -8.13
CA PRO A 88 3.49 -8.99 -7.28
C PRO A 88 2.29 -8.51 -8.12
N SER A 89 1.10 -8.64 -7.54
CA SER A 89 -0.05 -7.83 -7.95
C SER A 89 0.05 -6.44 -7.36
N GLN A 90 -0.32 -5.43 -8.13
CA GLN A 90 -0.13 -4.03 -7.77
C GLN A 90 -1.43 -3.25 -7.95
N ALA A 91 -1.66 -2.25 -7.11
CA ALA A 91 -2.78 -1.32 -7.26
C ALA A 91 -2.40 0.06 -6.72
N ALA A 92 -3.09 1.07 -7.25
CA ALA A 92 -2.99 2.45 -6.77
C ALA A 92 -4.37 2.96 -6.36
N GLY A 93 -4.40 3.82 -5.34
CA GLY A 93 -5.58 4.59 -4.99
C GLY A 93 -5.81 5.75 -5.97
N SER A 94 -6.87 6.52 -5.72
CA SER A 94 -7.14 7.74 -6.48
C SER A 94 -6.04 8.79 -6.25
N LYS A 95 -5.64 9.48 -7.32
CA LYS A 95 -4.77 10.65 -7.26
C LYS A 95 -5.45 11.77 -6.47
N ARG A 96 -4.70 12.41 -5.58
CA ARG A 96 -5.13 13.54 -4.74
C ARG A 96 -4.16 14.69 -4.93
N CYS A 97 -4.71 15.85 -5.27
CA CYS A 97 -4.13 17.19 -5.25
C CYS A 97 -5.26 18.08 -4.69
#